data_AF-A0A6P0PU69-F1
#
_entry.id   AF-A0A6P0PU69-F1
#
_cell.length_a   1.000
_cell.length_b   1.000
_cell.length_c   1.000
_cell.angle_alpha   90.00
_cell.angle_beta   90.00
_cell.angle_gamma   90.00
#
_symmetry.space_group_name_H-M   'P 1'
#
loop_
_entity.id
_entity.type
_entity.pdbx_description
1 polymer ?
#
loop_
_entity_poly.entity_id
_entity_poly.type
_entity_poly.pdbx_seq_one_letter_code
_entity_poly.pdbx_strand_id
1 'polypeptide(L)'
;MVFNPDFLSSPGPEPQPNQLLQYLQNQPSDVLARIAKSASPEIQQIISQNVQGLVGMLPSENFNVQITTDRENLAGLLASAMMTGYFLRQMEQRMVLEDNLTNSTPLGPQKQRTEKRRDSPNPTEP
;
A
#
# COMPACT_ATOMS: atom_id res chain seq x y z
N MET A 1 8.92 -6.23 -24.30
CA MET A 1 7.61 -6.77 -24.71
C MET A 1 6.83 -7.06 -23.44
N VAL A 2 5.66 -6.45 -23.26
CA VAL A 2 4.80 -6.67 -22.08
C VAL A 2 3.96 -7.91 -22.37
N PHE A 3 4.08 -8.94 -21.51
CA PHE A 3 3.17 -10.08 -21.53
C PHE A 3 1.79 -9.59 -21.10
N ASN A 4 0.79 -9.70 -21.97
CA ASN A 4 -0.57 -9.26 -21.67
C ASN A 4 -1.39 -10.44 -21.14
N PRO A 5 -1.65 -10.54 -19.82
CA PRO A 5 -2.33 -11.69 -19.22
C PRO A 5 -3.81 -11.79 -19.64
N ASP A 6 -4.41 -10.74 -20.20
CA ASP A 6 -5.79 -10.74 -20.68
C ASP A 6 -6.04 -11.70 -21.85
N PHE A 7 -5.00 -12.21 -22.51
CA PHE A 7 -5.14 -13.25 -23.54
C PHE A 7 -5.73 -14.56 -22.97
N LEU A 8 -5.51 -14.82 -21.67
CA LEU A 8 -6.06 -15.99 -20.98
C LEU A 8 -7.49 -15.77 -20.47
N SER A 9 -7.97 -14.52 -20.47
CA SER A 9 -9.21 -14.10 -19.80
C SER A 9 -10.28 -13.56 -20.75
N SER A 10 -10.01 -13.47 -22.05
CA SER A 10 -10.98 -12.99 -23.04
C SER A 10 -12.11 -14.02 -23.23
N PRO A 11 -13.40 -13.63 -23.11
CA PRO A 11 -14.52 -14.52 -23.38
C PRO A 11 -14.69 -14.67 -24.90
N GLY A 12 -13.79 -15.44 -25.51
CA GLY A 12 -13.93 -15.99 -26.86
C GLY A 12 -14.74 -17.29 -26.84
N PRO A 13 -15.25 -17.75 -28.00
CA PRO A 13 -16.20 -18.86 -28.07
C PRO A 13 -15.52 -20.17 -27.62
N GLU A 14 -16.04 -20.76 -26.54
CA GLU A 14 -15.67 -22.05 -25.93
C GLU A 14 -14.20 -22.16 -25.44
N PRO A 15 -13.95 -22.74 -24.25
CA PRO A 15 -12.61 -23.03 -23.77
C PRO A 15 -12.03 -24.21 -24.56
N GLN A 16 -11.64 -23.97 -25.81
CA GLN A 16 -10.88 -24.95 -26.58
C GLN A 16 -9.62 -25.27 -25.78
N PRO A 17 -9.44 -26.51 -25.32
CA PRO A 17 -8.28 -26.89 -24.53
C PRO A 17 -7.03 -26.55 -25.33
N ASN A 18 -6.09 -25.85 -24.71
CA ASN A 18 -4.84 -25.48 -25.37
C ASN A 18 -4.07 -26.75 -25.73
N GLN A 19 -4.22 -27.19 -26.98
CA GLN A 19 -3.70 -28.48 -27.47
C GLN A 19 -2.18 -28.55 -27.34
N LEU A 20 -1.48 -27.41 -27.49
CA LEU A 20 -0.05 -27.33 -27.26
C LEU A 20 0.30 -27.57 -25.80
N LEU A 21 -0.44 -26.95 -24.88
CA LEU A 21 -0.23 -27.14 -23.44
C LEU A 21 -0.48 -28.60 -23.06
N GLN A 22 -1.56 -29.19 -23.56
CA GLN A 22 -1.89 -30.60 -23.30
C GLN A 22 -0.84 -31.55 -23.88
N TYR A 23 -0.34 -31.27 -25.09
CA TYR A 23 0.78 -32.01 -25.67
C TYR A 23 2.03 -31.91 -24.79
N LEU A 24 2.41 -30.70 -24.35
CA LEU A 24 3.59 -30.46 -23.51
C LEU A 24 3.49 -31.15 -22.14
N GLN A 25 2.31 -31.17 -21.52
CA GLN A 25 2.07 -31.87 -20.25
C GLN A 25 2.21 -33.39 -20.36
N ASN A 26 1.91 -33.95 -21.54
CA ASN A 26 1.98 -35.39 -21.80
C ASN A 26 3.37 -35.85 -22.31
N GLN A 27 4.32 -34.94 -22.52
CA GLN A 27 5.68 -35.29 -22.95
C GLN A 27 6.54 -35.79 -21.77
N PRO A 28 7.48 -36.72 -22.01
CA PRO A 28 8.43 -37.13 -20.99
C PRO A 28 9.36 -35.97 -20.62
N SER A 29 9.76 -35.91 -19.34
CA SER A 29 10.69 -34.90 -18.81
C SER A 29 11.99 -34.81 -19.60
N ASP A 30 12.48 -35.93 -20.13
CA ASP A 30 13.72 -35.99 -20.92
C ASP A 30 13.61 -35.24 -22.26
N VAL A 31 12.43 -35.24 -22.88
CA VAL A 31 12.17 -34.53 -24.14
C VAL A 31 12.15 -33.03 -23.88
N LEU A 32 11.44 -32.60 -22.84
CA LEU A 32 11.40 -31.20 -22.43
C LEU A 32 12.80 -30.69 -22.03
N ALA A 33 13.59 -31.50 -21.32
CA ALA A 33 14.96 -31.17 -20.96
C ALA A 33 15.88 -31.03 -22.18
N ARG A 34 15.71 -31.87 -23.21
CA ARG A 34 16.45 -31.73 -24.47
C ARG A 34 16.09 -30.44 -25.20
N ILE A 35 14.81 -30.09 -25.24
CA ILE A 35 14.34 -28.84 -25.84
C ILE A 35 14.93 -27.63 -25.09
N ALA A 36 14.87 -27.65 -23.75
CA ALA A 36 15.46 -26.59 -22.92
C ALA A 36 16.97 -26.45 -23.14
N LYS A 37 17.70 -27.57 -23.27
CA LYS A 37 19.14 -27.59 -23.58
C LYS A 37 19.48 -27.14 -25.00
N SER A 38 18.54 -27.28 -25.94
CA SER A 38 18.73 -26.82 -27.33
C SER A 38 18.55 -25.31 -27.50
N ALA A 39 17.98 -24.62 -26.51
CA ALA A 39 17.85 -23.16 -26.52
C ALA A 39 19.22 -22.49 -26.34
N SER A 40 19.46 -21.40 -27.08
CA SER A 40 20.70 -20.63 -26.94
C SER A 40 20.81 -19.99 -25.54
N PRO A 41 22.03 -19.65 -25.09
CA PRO A 41 22.23 -18.98 -23.79
C PRO A 41 21.42 -17.68 -23.67
N GLU A 42 21.32 -16.89 -24.74
CA GLU A 42 20.52 -15.65 -24.76
C GLU A 42 19.03 -15.96 -24.55
N ILE A 43 18.50 -17.00 -25.19
CA ILE A 43 17.11 -17.41 -25.04
C ILE A 43 16.84 -17.91 -23.61
N GLN A 44 17.76 -18.68 -23.02
CA GLN A 44 17.62 -19.14 -21.63
C GLN A 44 17.58 -17.96 -20.65
N GLN A 45 18.40 -16.93 -20.87
CA GLN A 45 18.40 -15.71 -20.06
C GLN A 45 17.07 -14.95 -20.19
N ILE A 46 16.54 -14.81 -21.40
CA ILE A 46 15.24 -14.17 -21.65
C ILE A 46 14.10 -14.94 -20.98
N ILE A 47 14.10 -16.28 -21.07
CA ILE A 47 13.09 -17.12 -20.42
C ILE A 47 13.18 -16.98 -18.89
N SER A 48 14.39 -17.02 -18.31
CA SER A 48 14.60 -16.81 -16.88
C SER A 48 14.07 -15.46 -16.40
N GLN A 49 14.36 -14.38 -17.15
CA GLN A 49 13.87 -13.05 -16.84
C GLN A 49 12.33 -12.95 -16.95
N ASN A 50 11.73 -13.58 -17.95
CA ASN A 50 10.27 -13.63 -18.09
C ASN A 50 9.62 -14.42 -16.95
N VAL A 51 10.18 -15.57 -16.58
CA VAL A 51 9.68 -16.38 -15.45
C VAL A 51 9.83 -15.60 -14.14
N GLN A 52 10.98 -14.95 -13.90
CA GLN A 52 11.16 -14.06 -12.75
C GLN A 52 10.17 -12.89 -12.74
N GLY A 53 9.82 -12.33 -13.91
CA GLY A 53 8.79 -11.31 -14.02
C GLY A 53 7.38 -11.83 -13.69
N LEU A 54 7.05 -13.04 -14.15
CA LEU A 54 5.77 -13.68 -13.85
C LEU A 54 5.66 -14.08 -12.36
N VAL A 55 6.76 -14.60 -11.78
CA VAL A 55 6.82 -15.02 -10.38
C VAL A 55 6.96 -13.82 -9.43
N GLY A 56 7.66 -12.76 -9.84
CA GLY A 56 7.88 -11.54 -9.06
C GLY A 56 6.65 -10.65 -8.96
N MET A 57 5.63 -10.86 -9.81
CA MET A 57 4.32 -10.20 -9.74
C MET A 57 3.27 -11.05 -9.02
N LEU A 58 3.65 -12.18 -8.40
CA LEU A 58 2.69 -13.03 -7.72
C LEU A 58 2.10 -12.31 -6.50
N PRO A 59 0.75 -12.27 -6.38
CA PRO A 59 0.10 -11.67 -5.22
C PRO A 59 0.49 -12.45 -3.95
N SER A 60 1.00 -11.74 -2.94
CA SER A 60 1.44 -12.32 -1.66
C SER A 60 0.33 -13.05 -0.90
N GLU A 61 -0.93 -12.77 -1.21
CA GLU A 61 -2.11 -13.40 -0.62
C GLU A 61 -2.25 -14.89 -0.99
N ASN A 62 -1.74 -15.30 -2.16
CA ASN A 62 -1.95 -16.66 -2.70
C ASN A 62 -0.67 -17.51 -2.71
N PHE A 63 0.47 -16.95 -2.31
CA PHE A 63 1.78 -17.59 -2.43
C PHE A 63 2.62 -17.36 -1.17
N ASN A 64 3.37 -18.39 -0.77
CA ASN A 64 4.31 -18.26 0.34
C ASN A 64 5.53 -17.46 -0.12
N VAL A 65 5.75 -16.27 0.45
CA VAL A 65 6.88 -15.39 0.14
C VAL A 65 7.99 -15.62 1.16
N GLN A 66 9.15 -16.09 0.70
CA GLN A 66 10.35 -16.22 1.52
C GLN A 66 11.34 -15.10 1.17
N ILE A 67 11.67 -14.25 2.15
CA ILE A 67 12.64 -13.18 2.01
C ILE A 67 13.93 -13.61 2.70
N THR A 68 15.02 -13.70 1.94
CA THR A 68 16.37 -13.96 2.47
C THR A 68 17.16 -12.66 2.44
N THR A 69 17.81 -12.30 3.54
CA THR A 69 18.56 -11.04 3.65
C THR A 69 19.76 -11.21 4.57
N ASP A 70 20.77 -10.37 4.37
CA ASP A 70 21.97 -10.32 5.20
C ASP A 70 21.76 -9.48 6.46
N ARG A 71 22.68 -9.63 7.42
CA ARG A 71 22.59 -8.97 8.73
C ARG A 71 22.49 -7.45 8.61
N GLU A 72 23.27 -6.86 7.71
CA GLU A 72 23.36 -5.42 7.52
C GLU A 72 22.07 -4.84 6.95
N ASN A 73 21.50 -5.52 5.95
CA ASN A 73 20.24 -5.13 5.33
C ASN A 73 19.07 -5.28 6.31
N LEU A 74 19.03 -6.37 7.09
CA LEU A 74 18.02 -6.57 8.13
C LEU A 74 18.13 -5.50 9.23
N ALA A 75 19.35 -5.17 9.67
CA ALA A 75 19.57 -4.12 10.66
C ALA A 75 19.10 -2.75 10.15
N GLY A 76 19.35 -2.44 8.88
CA GLY A 76 18.83 -1.24 8.23
C GLY A 76 17.30 -1.18 8.20
N LEU A 77 16.64 -2.32 7.87
CA LEU A 77 15.18 -2.42 7.88
C LEU A 77 14.58 -2.24 9.27
N LEU A 78 15.22 -2.83 10.30
CA LEU A 78 14.78 -2.66 11.69
C LEU A 78 14.96 -1.21 12.14
N ALA A 79 16.07 -0.58 11.80
CA ALA A 79 16.31 0.83 12.13
C ALA A 79 15.27 1.75 11.48
N SER A 80 14.94 1.54 10.20
CA SER A 80 13.91 2.33 9.52
C SER A 80 12.53 2.10 10.13
N ALA A 81 12.16 0.86 10.41
CA ALA A 81 10.90 0.54 11.08
C ALA A 81 10.79 1.19 12.47
N MET A 82 11.87 1.19 13.24
CA MET A 82 11.92 1.88 14.54
C MET A 82 11.74 3.40 14.37
N MET A 83 12.47 4.02 13.45
CA MET A 83 12.33 5.47 13.19
C MET A 83 10.89 5.83 12.79
N THR A 84 10.27 5.05 11.91
CA THR A 84 8.86 5.22 11.55
C THR A 84 7.94 5.05 12.77
N GLY A 85 8.18 4.04 13.62
CA GLY A 85 7.40 3.83 14.84
C GLY A 85 7.45 5.01 15.81
N TYR A 86 8.65 5.56 16.06
CA TYR A 86 8.81 6.76 16.89
C TYR A 86 8.12 7.98 16.29
N PHE A 87 8.24 8.17 14.98
CA PHE A 87 7.57 9.25 14.28
C PHE A 87 6.05 9.18 14.43
N LEU A 88 5.46 7.99 14.22
CA LEU A 88 4.03 7.78 14.38
C LEU A 88 3.57 8.07 15.82
N ARG A 89 4.34 7.64 16.83
CA ARG A 89 4.04 7.95 18.24
C ARG A 89 4.09 9.45 18.53
N GLN A 90 5.06 10.16 17.97
CA GLN A 90 5.16 11.61 18.13
C GLN A 90 3.98 12.34 17.48
N MET A 91 3.54 11.89 16.30
CA MET A 91 2.35 12.42 15.63
C MET A 91 1.07 12.18 16.44
N GLU A 92 0.93 10.99 17.02
CA GLU A 92 -0.19 10.66 17.91
C GLU A 92 -0.21 11.57 19.16
N GLN A 93 0.94 11.74 19.81
CA GLN A 93 1.05 12.63 20.98
C GLN A 93 0.68 14.07 20.64
N ARG A 94 1.13 14.55 19.47
CA ARG A 94 0.78 15.88 18.99
C ARG A 94 -0.72 16.01 18.77
N MET A 95 -1.34 15.05 18.09
CA MET A 95 -2.78 15.03 17.85
C MET A 95 -3.57 15.04 19.16
N VAL A 96 -3.20 14.19 20.12
CA VAL A 96 -3.85 14.13 21.43
C VAL A 96 -3.70 15.46 22.16
N LEU A 97 -2.53 16.09 22.11
CA LEU A 97 -2.32 17.39 22.75
C LEU A 97 -3.18 18.50 22.11
N GLU A 98 -3.25 18.54 20.78
CA GLU A 98 -4.05 19.50 20.03
C GLU A 98 -5.55 19.36 20.34
N ASP A 99 -6.05 18.13 20.45
CA ASP A 99 -7.44 17.85 20.86
C ASP A 99 -7.74 18.33 22.29
N ASN A 100 -6.87 18.00 23.24
CA ASN A 100 -7.02 18.44 24.64
C ASN A 100 -6.98 19.98 24.77
N LEU A 101 -6.10 20.66 24.03
CA LEU A 101 -6.01 22.11 24.04
C LEU A 101 -7.26 22.76 23.44
N THR A 102 -7.78 22.22 22.33
CA THR A 102 -8.99 22.72 21.68
C THR A 102 -10.22 22.57 22.58
N ASN A 103 -10.31 21.46 23.34
CA ASN A 103 -11.40 21.21 24.29
C ASN A 103 -11.29 22.05 25.58
N SER A 104 -10.13 22.65 25.87
CA SER A 104 -9.87 23.35 27.12
C SER A 104 -10.17 24.86 27.10
N THR A 105 -10.54 25.47 25.96
CA THR A 105 -10.77 26.92 25.91
C THR A 105 -11.92 27.36 25.00
N PRO A 106 -12.99 27.92 25.57
CA PRO A 106 -13.56 29.14 25.02
C PRO A 106 -13.37 30.29 26.03
N LEU A 107 -12.25 31.01 25.93
CA LEU A 107 -12.20 32.38 26.47
C LEU A 107 -12.97 33.28 25.50
N GLY A 108 -14.31 33.28 25.65
CA GLY A 108 -15.15 34.30 25.05
C GLY A 108 -14.82 35.67 25.68
N PRO A 109 -14.81 36.77 24.91
CA PRO A 109 -14.55 38.09 25.47
C PRO A 109 -15.62 38.43 26.51
N GLN A 110 -15.22 38.71 27.75
CA GLN A 110 -16.11 39.25 28.77
C GLN A 110 -16.67 40.59 28.26
N LYS A 111 -17.94 40.60 27.83
CA LYS A 111 -18.68 41.85 27.60
C LYS A 111 -18.72 42.61 28.93
N GLN A 112 -17.95 43.69 29.02
CA GLN A 112 -18.15 44.73 30.02
C GLN A 112 -19.61 45.18 29.94
N ARG A 113 -20.37 44.84 30.97
CA ARG A 113 -21.74 45.27 31.20
C ARG A 113 -21.68 46.77 31.49
N THR A 114 -21.88 47.59 30.46
CA THR A 114 -22.12 49.02 30.63
C THR A 114 -23.39 49.20 31.45
N GLU A 115 -23.22 49.68 32.67
CA GLU A 115 -24.27 50.03 33.60
C GLU A 115 -25.08 51.19 33.04
N LYS A 116 -26.19 50.85 32.37
CA LYS A 116 -27.18 51.80 31.90
C LYS A 116 -28.04 52.23 33.10
N ARG A 117 -27.57 53.22 33.86
CA ARG A 117 -28.44 53.96 34.80
C ARG A 117 -29.55 54.64 33.99
N ARG A 118 -30.73 54.02 33.98
CA ARG A 118 -32.00 54.72 33.84
C ARG A 118 -32.78 54.44 35.10
N ASP A 119 -32.91 55.45 35.94
CA ASP A 119 -34.12 55.63 36.73
C ASP A 119 -34.71 56.98 36.33
N SER A 120 -35.97 56.89 35.88
CA SER A 120 -36.86 57.94 35.39
C SER A 120 -37.50 58.73 36.57
N PRO A 121 -38.62 59.47 36.41
CA PRO A 121 -38.87 60.72 35.68
C PRO A 121 -39.31 61.90 36.60
N ASN A 122 -39.50 63.08 35.97
CA ASN A 122 -40.07 64.41 36.37
C ASN A 122 -41.19 64.42 37.47
N PRO A 123 -41.50 65.53 38.23
CA PRO A 123 -42.16 66.75 37.69
C PRO A 123 -41.99 68.13 38.43
N THR A 124 -42.26 69.21 37.66
CA THR A 124 -42.93 70.52 37.97
C THR A 124 -42.24 71.61 38.84
N GLU A 125 -41.90 72.73 38.18
CA GLU A 125 -42.32 74.17 38.35
C GLU A 125 -42.46 74.79 39.78
N PRO A 126 -42.50 76.14 39.96
CA PRO A 126 -43.06 77.19 39.11
C PRO A 126 -42.05 78.08 38.36
#